data_AF-A0A914KFZ8-F1
#
_entry.id   AF-A0A914KFZ8-F1
#
_cell.length_a   1.000
_cell.length_b   1.000
_cell.length_c   1.000
_cell.angle_alpha   90.00
_cell.angle_beta   90.00
_cell.angle_gamma   90.00
#
_symmetry.space_group_name_H-M   'P 1'
#
loop_
_entity.id
_entity.type
_entity.pdbx_description
1 polymer ?
#
loop_
_entity_poly.entity_id
_entity_poly.type
_entity_poly.pdbx_seq_one_letter_code
_entity_poly.pdbx_strand_id
1 'polypeptide(L)'
;MTVQFHLPSNEFFHSMKTSSYIAHPAMNWVDDYLDWLKPVGYCCRQFNSNNTFCPSNINITNICHHCTVSPLQGHPDYNRFYEFLPNFLEENPSSYCPRAGHPTHGFALNLSKKEKQNSTNEFRLRVLASYFMTYHTKLSSSEDFIRAMESAQLISQNITRDINQILTSLNRKHIEIFPYSPFYVFYEQYRGIVKTAILQIILSLACIFCVNTLLLGMDPWSAFIVVIVIALILLNMVGSMWWWAIDFNAISVVNLVMSVGISVEFCAHIVRAFTLSLKPTRLERASDSLCSVGCSVLSGITMTKLGGIVCFLINRYK
;
A
#
# COMPACT_ATOMS: atom_id res chain seq x y z
N MET A 1 34.53 12.44 9.53
CA MET A 1 33.58 11.88 10.50
C MET A 1 33.06 10.59 9.90
N THR A 2 33.55 9.47 10.37
CA THR A 2 33.42 8.14 9.77
C THR A 2 32.01 7.62 10.04
N VAL A 3 31.19 7.41 9.01
CA VAL A 3 29.97 6.59 9.12
C VAL A 3 30.35 5.21 8.59
N GLN A 4 30.86 4.35 9.48
CA GLN A 4 30.97 2.93 9.19
C GLN A 4 29.56 2.33 9.23
N PHE A 5 29.05 1.90 8.08
CA PHE A 5 27.92 0.96 8.06
C PHE A 5 28.46 -0.40 8.52
N HIS A 6 28.42 -0.62 9.83
CA HIS A 6 28.66 -1.93 10.41
C HIS A 6 27.43 -2.79 10.07
N LEU A 7 27.57 -3.69 9.09
CA LEU A 7 26.55 -4.70 8.80
C LEU A 7 26.33 -5.52 10.08
N PRO A 8 25.11 -5.57 10.64
CA PRO A 8 24.88 -6.30 11.88
C PRO A 8 25.04 -7.81 11.64
N SER A 9 25.44 -8.54 12.68
CA SER A 9 25.67 -9.99 12.65
C SER A 9 24.40 -10.80 12.37
N ASN A 10 24.55 -12.03 11.90
CA ASN A 10 23.46 -12.94 11.48
C ASN A 10 22.34 -13.15 12.52
N GLU A 11 22.61 -12.96 13.81
CA GLU A 11 21.59 -13.06 14.87
C GLU A 11 20.59 -11.87 14.86
N PHE A 12 21.04 -10.68 14.46
CA PHE A 12 20.19 -9.49 14.35
C PHE A 12 19.16 -9.64 13.21
N PHE A 13 19.57 -10.28 12.10
CA PHE A 13 18.69 -10.58 10.97
C PHE A 13 17.63 -11.63 11.27
N HIS A 14 17.93 -12.61 12.15
CA HIS A 14 16.92 -13.58 12.60
C HIS A 14 15.85 -12.94 13.50
N SER A 15 16.22 -11.96 14.32
CA SER A 15 15.27 -11.22 15.17
C SER A 15 14.40 -10.23 14.37
N MET A 16 14.91 -9.65 13.29
CA MET A 16 14.11 -8.77 12.41
C MET A 16 13.11 -9.49 11.52
N LYS A 17 13.26 -10.80 11.24
CA LYS A 17 12.30 -11.54 10.39
C LYS A 17 10.91 -11.71 11.02
N THR A 18 10.80 -11.63 12.34
CA THR A 18 9.52 -11.73 13.05
C THR A 18 8.81 -10.38 13.17
N SER A 19 9.53 -9.25 13.01
CA SER A 19 8.99 -7.90 13.09
C SER A 19 8.94 -7.17 11.74
N SER A 20 9.79 -7.53 10.79
CA SER A 20 9.86 -6.98 9.44
C SER A 20 9.67 -8.12 8.43
N TYR A 21 8.70 -7.97 7.52
CA TYR A 21 8.35 -8.99 6.53
C TYR A 21 9.31 -8.98 5.33
N ILE A 22 10.59 -8.70 5.55
CA ILE A 22 11.65 -8.63 4.53
C ILE A 22 12.60 -9.81 4.74
N ALA A 23 12.79 -10.63 3.71
CA ALA A 23 13.55 -11.87 3.81
C ALA A 23 15.05 -11.70 3.56
N HIS A 24 15.42 -10.77 2.68
CA HIS A 24 16.77 -10.60 2.16
C HIS A 24 17.23 -9.13 2.25
N PRO A 25 18.54 -8.87 2.32
CA PRO A 25 19.05 -7.51 2.18
C PRO A 25 18.70 -6.94 0.80
N ALA A 26 18.55 -5.61 0.73
CA ALA A 26 18.27 -4.95 -0.54
C ALA A 26 19.49 -5.00 -1.46
N MET A 27 19.24 -5.22 -2.75
CA MET A 27 20.25 -5.11 -3.80
C MET A 27 20.66 -3.64 -3.92
N ASN A 28 21.91 -3.35 -3.54
CA ASN A 28 22.45 -1.99 -3.50
C ASN A 28 23.36 -1.72 -4.69
N TRP A 29 22.84 -1.01 -5.68
CA TRP A 29 23.60 -0.62 -6.87
C TRP A 29 24.78 0.30 -6.55
N VAL A 30 24.71 1.09 -5.47
CA VAL A 30 25.81 1.99 -5.07
C VAL A 30 27.00 1.19 -4.57
N ASP A 31 26.75 0.18 -3.72
CA ASP A 31 27.81 -0.67 -3.18
C ASP A 31 28.46 -1.50 -4.30
N ASP A 32 27.65 -2.07 -5.20
CA ASP A 32 28.15 -2.81 -6.36
C ASP A 32 28.96 -1.91 -7.31
N TYR A 33 28.50 -0.67 -7.52
CA TYR A 33 29.22 0.30 -8.34
C TYR A 33 30.56 0.72 -7.71
N LEU A 34 30.58 0.96 -6.40
CA LEU A 34 31.82 1.28 -5.68
C LEU A 34 32.78 0.10 -5.70
N ASP A 35 32.29 -1.15 -5.58
CA ASP A 35 33.13 -2.35 -5.73
C ASP A 35 33.64 -2.53 -7.16
N TRP A 36 32.85 -2.19 -8.17
CA TRP A 36 33.25 -2.21 -9.57
C TRP A 36 34.34 -1.16 -9.90
N LEU A 37 34.30 -0.01 -9.23
CA LEU A 37 35.29 1.08 -9.34
C LEU A 37 36.63 0.77 -8.64
N LYS A 38 36.71 -0.25 -7.79
CA LYS A 38 37.94 -0.53 -7.03
C LYS A 38 39.11 -0.87 -7.98
N PRO A 39 40.32 -0.36 -7.71
CA PRO A 39 41.50 -0.63 -8.54
C PRO A 39 42.07 -2.05 -8.40
N VAL A 40 41.34 -2.96 -7.73
CA VAL A 40 41.82 -4.31 -7.34
C VAL A 40 41.23 -5.40 -8.27
N GLY A 41 40.81 -5.03 -9.49
CA GLY A 41 40.20 -5.98 -10.44
C GLY A 41 40.20 -5.51 -11.89
N TYR A 42 39.64 -6.32 -12.79
CA TYR A 42 39.61 -6.08 -14.24
C TYR A 42 38.31 -5.40 -14.74
N CYS A 43 37.50 -4.89 -13.82
CA CYS A 43 36.22 -4.24 -14.08
C CYS A 43 36.39 -2.86 -14.71
N CYS A 44 36.59 -1.82 -13.91
CA CYS A 44 36.79 -0.47 -14.45
C CYS A 44 38.20 -0.29 -15.02
N ARG A 45 38.30 -0.24 -16.36
CA ARG A 45 39.54 0.07 -17.08
C ARG A 45 39.31 1.12 -18.16
N GLN A 46 40.36 1.87 -18.49
CA GLN A 46 40.37 2.85 -19.57
C GLN A 46 41.51 2.55 -20.55
N PHE A 47 41.29 2.83 -21.83
CA PHE A 47 42.30 2.72 -22.87
C PHE A 47 43.41 3.77 -22.66
N ASN A 48 44.68 3.35 -22.82
CA ASN A 48 45.85 4.23 -22.65
C ASN A 48 45.93 5.35 -23.71
N SER A 49 45.29 5.16 -24.88
CA SER A 49 45.39 6.09 -26.01
C SER A 49 44.42 7.26 -25.94
N ASN A 50 43.21 7.04 -25.43
CA ASN A 50 42.10 8.01 -25.50
C ASN A 50 41.30 8.14 -24.20
N ASN A 51 41.68 7.43 -23.13
CA ASN A 51 40.99 7.36 -21.85
C ASN A 51 39.51 6.94 -21.93
N THR A 52 39.08 6.29 -23.02
CA THR A 52 37.72 5.75 -23.12
C THR A 52 37.60 4.45 -22.33
N PHE A 53 36.37 4.09 -21.97
CA PHE A 53 36.09 2.85 -21.25
C PHE A 53 36.57 1.62 -22.02
N CYS A 54 37.28 0.73 -21.32
CA CYS A 54 37.83 -0.53 -21.86
C CYS A 54 37.09 -1.72 -21.23
N PRO A 55 36.32 -2.50 -22.02
CA PRO A 55 35.49 -3.58 -21.49
C PRO A 55 36.32 -4.70 -20.86
N SER A 56 35.78 -5.36 -19.83
CA SER A 56 36.45 -6.45 -19.10
C SER A 56 36.81 -7.69 -19.94
N ASN A 57 36.19 -7.88 -21.11
CA ASN A 57 36.45 -9.02 -22.00
C ASN A 57 37.78 -8.93 -22.77
N ILE A 58 38.41 -7.75 -22.84
CA ILE A 58 39.69 -7.57 -23.54
C ILE A 58 40.84 -7.91 -22.60
N ASN A 59 41.57 -8.99 -22.91
CA ASN A 59 42.61 -9.55 -22.04
C ASN A 59 44.04 -8.99 -22.30
N ILE A 60 44.16 -7.88 -23.03
CA ILE A 60 45.47 -7.29 -23.36
C ILE A 60 45.81 -6.21 -22.34
N THR A 61 46.60 -6.57 -21.33
CA THR A 61 46.99 -5.71 -20.19
C THR A 61 47.78 -4.47 -20.58
N ASN A 62 48.46 -4.46 -21.74
CA ASN A 62 49.26 -3.31 -22.18
C ASN A 62 48.45 -2.18 -22.83
N ILE A 63 47.16 -2.40 -23.09
CA ILE A 63 46.30 -1.43 -23.81
C ILE A 63 45.46 -0.60 -22.82
N CYS A 64 45.15 -1.15 -21.65
CA CYS A 64 44.23 -0.54 -20.70
C CYS A 64 44.84 -0.44 -19.30
N HIS A 65 44.62 0.69 -18.62
CA HIS A 65 44.96 0.89 -17.22
C HIS A 65 43.69 0.95 -16.36
N HIS A 66 43.83 0.77 -15.05
CA HIS A 66 42.71 0.87 -14.11
C HIS A 66 42.17 2.30 -14.07
N CYS A 67 40.85 2.45 -13.93
CA CYS A 67 40.22 3.75 -13.76
C CYS A 67 40.84 4.49 -12.57
N THR A 68 41.33 5.71 -12.79
CA THR A 68 41.87 6.53 -11.71
C THR A 68 40.73 7.14 -10.90
N VAL A 69 40.47 6.59 -9.73
CA VAL A 69 39.52 7.14 -8.76
C VAL A 69 40.34 7.88 -7.69
N SER A 70 40.43 9.21 -7.77
CA SER A 70 41.17 10.02 -6.79
C SER A 70 40.59 9.84 -5.37
N PRO A 71 41.40 9.78 -4.29
CA PRO A 71 40.93 9.22 -3.03
C PRO A 71 40.48 10.28 -2.01
N LEU A 72 39.20 10.24 -1.67
CA LEU A 72 38.76 10.40 -0.29
C LEU A 72 38.14 9.07 0.13
N GLN A 73 38.91 8.26 0.88
CA GLN A 73 38.42 7.03 1.52
C GLN A 73 37.73 6.02 0.57
N GLY A 74 38.21 5.89 -0.67
CA GLY A 74 37.67 4.91 -1.63
C GLY A 74 36.37 5.32 -2.34
N HIS A 75 35.97 6.60 -2.26
CA HIS A 75 34.80 7.12 -2.99
C HIS A 75 35.22 7.99 -4.18
N PRO A 76 34.51 7.93 -5.32
CA PRO A 76 34.78 8.76 -6.48
C PRO A 76 34.37 10.22 -6.25
N ASP A 77 35.10 11.13 -6.89
CA ASP A 77 34.67 12.53 -7.01
C ASP A 77 33.39 12.65 -7.86
N TYR A 78 32.62 13.72 -7.66
CA TYR A 78 31.33 13.97 -8.32
C TYR A 78 31.41 13.80 -9.84
N ASN A 79 32.44 14.38 -10.49
CA ASN A 79 32.59 14.31 -11.94
C ASN A 79 32.93 12.89 -12.42
N ARG A 80 33.82 12.19 -11.71
CA ARG A 80 34.20 10.80 -12.02
C ARG A 80 33.06 9.83 -11.79
N PHE A 81 32.24 10.06 -10.77
CA PHE A 81 31.05 9.25 -10.49
C PHE A 81 30.12 9.21 -11.70
N TYR A 82 29.77 10.36 -12.27
CA TYR A 82 28.86 10.43 -13.42
C TYR A 82 29.50 10.06 -14.76
N GLU A 83 30.82 10.13 -14.87
CA GLU A 83 31.57 9.67 -16.06
C GLU A 83 31.50 8.14 -16.21
N PHE A 84 31.71 7.41 -15.12
CA PHE A 84 31.78 5.94 -15.15
C PHE A 84 30.44 5.24 -14.93
N LEU A 85 29.44 5.93 -14.37
CA LEU A 85 28.14 5.33 -14.07
C LEU A 85 27.46 4.71 -15.31
N PRO A 86 27.39 5.36 -16.49
CA PRO A 86 26.83 4.73 -17.68
C PRO A 86 27.59 3.47 -18.11
N ASN A 87 28.93 3.49 -18.01
CA ASN A 87 29.76 2.34 -18.39
C ASN A 87 29.46 1.13 -17.50
N PHE A 88 29.28 1.34 -16.20
CA PHE A 88 28.86 0.30 -15.27
C PHE A 88 27.48 -0.29 -15.62
N LEU A 89 26.53 0.56 -16.01
CA LEU A 89 25.17 0.16 -16.34
C LEU A 89 25.07 -0.53 -17.71
N GLU A 90 26.02 -0.34 -18.60
CA GLU A 90 26.07 -1.00 -19.91
C GLU A 90 27.01 -2.22 -19.93
N GLU A 91 27.86 -2.39 -18.91
CA GLU A 91 28.80 -3.51 -18.85
C GLU A 91 28.10 -4.84 -18.50
N ASN A 92 28.35 -5.85 -19.32
CA ASN A 92 27.91 -7.23 -19.08
C ASN A 92 28.92 -8.00 -18.21
N PRO A 93 28.43 -8.90 -17.33
CA PRO A 93 29.31 -9.68 -16.46
C PRO A 93 30.21 -10.62 -17.28
N SER A 94 31.46 -10.72 -16.87
CA SER A 94 32.46 -11.62 -17.44
C SER A 94 33.15 -12.43 -16.35
N SER A 95 33.93 -13.45 -16.72
CA SER A 95 34.73 -14.23 -15.75
C SER A 95 35.71 -13.36 -14.95
N TYR A 96 36.13 -12.22 -15.52
CA TYR A 96 37.06 -11.28 -14.91
C TYR A 96 36.36 -10.15 -14.12
N CYS A 97 35.10 -9.86 -14.46
CA CYS A 97 34.27 -8.87 -13.79
C CYS A 97 32.85 -9.41 -13.53
N PRO A 98 32.62 -10.14 -12.42
CA PRO A 98 31.30 -10.66 -12.09
C PRO A 98 30.32 -9.58 -11.59
N ARG A 99 30.83 -8.44 -11.09
CA ARG A 99 30.05 -7.35 -10.49
C ARG A 99 29.65 -6.28 -11.50
N ALA A 100 29.27 -6.68 -12.70
CA ALA A 100 28.84 -5.75 -13.74
C ALA A 100 27.37 -5.34 -13.53
N GLY A 101 27.04 -4.07 -13.78
CA GLY A 101 25.77 -3.47 -13.40
C GLY A 101 24.61 -3.67 -14.38
N HIS A 102 24.89 -3.99 -15.65
CA HIS A 102 23.83 -4.11 -16.67
C HIS A 102 22.69 -5.09 -16.33
N PRO A 103 22.95 -6.35 -15.92
CA PRO A 103 21.86 -7.32 -15.71
C PRO A 103 20.99 -7.04 -14.48
N THR A 104 21.57 -6.50 -13.41
CA THR A 104 20.87 -6.31 -12.12
C THR A 104 20.37 -4.87 -11.95
N HIS A 105 21.15 -3.89 -12.41
CA HIS A 105 20.94 -2.47 -12.11
C HIS A 105 20.69 -1.61 -13.36
N GLY A 106 20.78 -2.19 -14.57
CA GLY A 106 20.59 -1.43 -15.83
C GLY A 106 19.24 -0.72 -15.92
N PHE A 107 18.18 -1.32 -15.35
CA PHE A 107 16.85 -0.70 -15.24
C PHE A 107 16.56 -0.09 -13.86
N ALA A 108 17.50 -0.16 -12.92
CA ALA A 108 17.32 0.35 -11.57
C ALA A 108 17.43 1.87 -11.46
N LEU A 109 18.06 2.50 -12.46
CA LEU A 109 18.38 3.92 -12.46
C LEU A 109 17.72 4.62 -13.65
N ASN A 110 17.03 5.72 -13.36
CA ASN A 110 16.55 6.64 -14.38
C ASN A 110 17.50 7.84 -14.44
N LEU A 111 18.24 7.96 -15.55
CA LEU A 111 19.21 9.03 -15.77
C LEU A 111 18.58 10.17 -16.58
N SER A 112 18.89 11.40 -16.19
CA SER A 112 18.51 12.60 -16.94
C SER A 112 19.12 12.56 -18.34
N LYS A 113 18.32 12.94 -19.36
CA LYS A 113 18.84 13.13 -20.72
C LYS A 113 19.91 14.22 -20.70
N LYS A 114 20.95 14.08 -21.54
CA LYS A 114 22.00 15.08 -21.72
C LYS A 114 21.41 16.39 -22.26
N GLU A 115 20.91 17.24 -21.37
CA GLU A 115 20.33 18.53 -21.71
C GLU A 115 21.43 19.59 -21.64
N LYS A 116 21.59 20.38 -22.71
CA LYS A 116 22.52 21.51 -22.73
C LYS A 116 21.93 22.60 -21.85
N GLN A 117 22.49 22.81 -20.67
CA GLN A 117 22.14 23.96 -19.85
C GLN A 117 22.70 25.22 -20.52
N ASN A 118 21.85 26.22 -20.75
CA ASN A 118 22.23 27.46 -21.41
C ASN A 118 23.44 28.11 -20.71
N SER A 119 24.46 28.42 -21.52
CA SER A 119 25.66 29.23 -21.22
C SER A 119 26.92 28.54 -20.66
N THR A 120 26.90 27.24 -20.35
CA THR A 120 28.14 26.45 -20.18
C THR A 120 27.98 25.12 -20.89
N ASN A 121 28.91 24.75 -21.79
CA ASN A 121 28.95 23.45 -22.47
C ASN A 121 29.27 22.29 -21.50
N GLU A 122 28.62 22.24 -20.34
CA GLU A 122 28.85 21.23 -19.30
C GLU A 122 27.64 20.28 -19.28
N PHE A 123 27.84 19.08 -19.81
CA PHE A 123 26.85 18.01 -19.77
C PHE A 123 26.79 17.43 -18.36
N ARG A 124 25.69 17.66 -17.64
CA ARG A 124 25.51 17.12 -16.29
C ARG A 124 24.53 15.95 -16.33
N LEU A 125 25.07 14.73 -16.28
CA LEU A 125 24.26 13.53 -16.04
C LEU A 125 23.80 13.55 -14.58
N ARG A 126 22.53 13.24 -14.32
CA ARG A 126 21.95 13.19 -12.96
C ARG A 126 21.03 11.98 -12.84
N VAL A 127 21.04 11.35 -11.66
CA VAL A 127 20.06 10.31 -11.32
C VAL A 127 18.76 11.00 -10.91
N LEU A 128 17.67 10.72 -11.63
CA LEU A 128 16.33 11.24 -11.36
C LEU A 128 15.59 10.37 -10.36
N ALA A 129 15.67 9.06 -10.53
CA ALA A 129 15.05 8.07 -9.67
C ALA A 129 15.90 6.80 -9.63
N SER A 130 15.83 6.09 -8.51
CA SER A 130 16.45 4.79 -8.33
C SER A 130 15.58 3.91 -7.45
N TYR A 131 15.65 2.59 -7.61
CA TYR A 131 15.07 1.67 -6.65
C TYR A 131 16.12 0.71 -6.07
N PHE A 132 15.81 0.19 -4.88
CA PHE A 132 16.57 -0.87 -4.22
C PHE A 132 15.65 -2.06 -4.05
N MET A 133 15.95 -3.16 -4.75
CA MET A 133 15.06 -4.31 -4.78
C MET A 133 15.36 -5.27 -3.63
N THR A 134 14.33 -5.73 -2.94
CA THR A 134 14.39 -6.81 -1.96
C THR A 134 13.15 -7.71 -2.09
N TYR A 135 13.13 -8.81 -1.35
CA TYR A 135 12.05 -9.78 -1.34
C TYR A 135 11.38 -9.84 0.03
N HIS A 136 10.06 -9.92 0.01
CA HIS A 136 9.28 -10.23 1.19
C HIS A 136 9.52 -11.67 1.67
N THR A 137 9.20 -11.93 2.93
CA THR A 137 9.07 -13.29 3.46
C THR A 137 7.90 -14.03 2.81
N LYS A 138 7.74 -15.33 3.09
CA LYS A 138 6.58 -16.09 2.64
C LYS A 138 5.32 -15.50 3.28
N LEU A 139 4.44 -14.93 2.46
CA LEU A 139 3.13 -14.39 2.87
C LEU A 139 2.05 -15.39 2.44
N SER A 140 1.18 -15.79 3.36
CA SER A 140 0.12 -16.76 3.08
C SER A 140 -1.28 -16.25 3.43
N SER A 141 -1.42 -15.53 4.54
CA SER A 141 -2.69 -14.95 4.97
C SER A 141 -2.87 -13.53 4.41
N SER A 142 -4.12 -13.11 4.23
CA SER A 142 -4.47 -11.71 3.92
C SER A 142 -3.89 -10.74 4.97
N GLU A 143 -3.88 -11.15 6.24
CA GLU A 143 -3.27 -10.40 7.32
C GLU A 143 -1.76 -10.25 7.15
N ASP A 144 -1.06 -11.29 6.68
CA ASP A 144 0.38 -11.22 6.41
C ASP A 144 0.69 -10.20 5.32
N PHE A 145 -0.13 -10.15 4.25
CA PHE A 145 0.03 -9.16 3.18
C PHE A 145 -0.17 -7.73 3.67
N ILE A 146 -1.19 -7.50 4.52
CA ILE A 146 -1.46 -6.18 5.10
C ILE A 146 -0.31 -5.76 6.02
N ARG A 147 0.09 -6.62 6.96
CA ARG A 147 1.18 -6.33 7.90
C ARG A 147 2.52 -6.16 7.19
N ALA A 148 2.79 -6.92 6.13
CA ALA A 148 3.99 -6.77 5.33
C ALA A 148 4.05 -5.41 4.65
N MET A 149 2.94 -4.98 4.03
CA MET A 149 2.82 -3.66 3.42
C MET A 149 2.97 -2.53 4.46
N GLU A 150 2.29 -2.64 5.61
CA GLU A 150 2.42 -1.65 6.68
C GLU A 150 3.85 -1.55 7.21
N SER A 151 4.52 -2.69 7.43
CA SER A 151 5.92 -2.71 7.88
C SER A 151 6.86 -2.05 6.86
N ALA A 152 6.66 -2.29 5.56
CA ALA A 152 7.45 -1.68 4.50
C ALA A 152 7.23 -0.17 4.43
N GLN A 153 5.97 0.30 4.58
CA GLN A 153 5.65 1.72 4.63
C GLN A 153 6.30 2.41 5.82
N LEU A 154 6.29 1.78 7.01
CA LEU A 154 6.95 2.31 8.20
C LEU A 154 8.47 2.44 8.02
N ILE A 155 9.11 1.40 7.47
CA ILE A 155 10.54 1.42 7.15
C ILE A 155 10.85 2.56 6.17
N SER A 156 10.08 2.68 5.09
CA SER A 156 10.26 3.72 4.08
C SER A 156 10.10 5.12 4.65
N GLN A 157 9.13 5.33 5.55
CA GLN A 157 8.93 6.60 6.23
C GLN A 157 10.07 6.93 7.19
N ASN A 158 10.60 5.95 7.92
CA ASN A 158 11.76 6.16 8.79
C ASN A 158 12.99 6.58 7.97
N ILE A 159 13.32 5.83 6.90
CA ILE A 159 14.43 6.16 6.00
C ILE A 159 14.24 7.54 5.37
N THR A 160 13.01 7.85 4.93
CA THR A 160 12.67 9.17 4.39
C THR A 160 12.94 10.28 5.41
N ARG A 161 12.56 10.10 6.68
CA ARG A 161 12.81 11.08 7.75
C ARG A 161 14.32 11.26 7.98
N ASP A 162 15.06 10.18 8.11
CA ASP A 162 16.50 10.21 8.40
C ASP A 162 17.29 10.88 7.27
N ILE A 163 17.00 10.54 6.02
CA ILE A 163 17.64 11.17 4.85
C ILE A 163 17.26 12.64 4.77
N ASN A 164 16.00 12.98 5.02
CA ASN A 164 15.55 14.37 4.97
C ASN A 164 16.20 15.23 6.05
N GLN A 165 16.48 14.70 7.24
CA GLN A 165 17.25 15.43 8.27
C GLN A 165 18.65 15.81 7.76
N ILE A 166 19.33 14.86 7.09
CA ILE A 166 20.66 15.12 6.50
C ILE A 166 20.54 16.14 5.36
N LEU A 167 19.54 16.02 4.49
CA LEU A 167 19.33 16.95 3.38
C LEU A 167 19.03 18.37 3.86
N THR A 168 18.28 18.54 4.96
CA THR A 168 18.05 19.85 5.58
C THR A 168 19.36 20.46 6.05
N SER A 169 20.25 19.67 6.67
CA SER A 169 21.57 20.18 7.09
C SER A 169 22.45 20.65 5.92
N LEU A 170 22.25 20.04 4.73
CA LEU A 170 22.93 20.38 3.49
C LEU A 170 22.19 21.43 2.65
N ASN A 171 21.10 22.02 3.16
CA ASN A 171 20.22 22.95 2.45
C ASN A 171 19.74 22.43 1.07
N ARG A 172 19.42 21.13 1.01
CA ARG A 172 18.92 20.45 -0.20
C ARG A 172 17.42 20.19 -0.11
N LYS A 173 16.80 19.99 -1.28
CA LYS A 173 15.38 19.65 -1.39
C LYS A 173 15.09 18.30 -0.74
N HIS A 174 13.93 18.20 -0.10
CA HIS A 174 13.42 16.97 0.45
C HIS A 174 13.13 15.93 -0.63
N ILE A 175 13.34 14.66 -0.27
CA ILE A 175 13.10 13.50 -1.12
C ILE A 175 12.11 12.59 -0.39
N GLU A 176 11.23 11.95 -1.15
CA GLU A 176 10.31 10.93 -0.64
C GLU A 176 10.76 9.55 -1.11
N ILE A 177 10.78 8.59 -0.18
CA ILE A 177 11.02 7.18 -0.49
C ILE A 177 9.73 6.44 -0.15
N PHE A 178 9.28 5.63 -1.09
CA PHE A 178 8.08 4.80 -0.94
C PHE A 178 8.38 3.35 -1.35
N PRO A 179 7.79 2.35 -0.68
CA PRO A 179 7.95 0.96 -1.05
C PRO A 179 6.93 0.60 -2.13
N TYR A 180 7.30 -0.25 -3.08
CA TYR A 180 6.41 -0.74 -4.12
C TYR A 180 6.46 -2.26 -4.23
N SER A 181 5.28 -2.86 -4.34
CA SER A 181 5.10 -4.27 -4.64
C SER A 181 3.77 -4.46 -5.38
N PRO A 182 3.64 -5.40 -6.33
CA PRO A 182 2.41 -5.60 -7.09
C PRO A 182 1.16 -5.82 -6.23
N PHE A 183 1.29 -6.45 -5.06
CA PHE A 183 0.14 -6.72 -4.19
C PHE A 183 -0.30 -5.51 -3.34
N TYR A 184 0.52 -4.46 -3.20
CA TYR A 184 0.16 -3.32 -2.35
C TYR A 184 -1.12 -2.63 -2.83
N VAL A 185 -1.32 -2.51 -4.15
CA VAL A 185 -2.51 -1.89 -4.74
C VAL A 185 -3.80 -2.59 -4.29
N PHE A 186 -3.78 -3.91 -4.14
CA PHE A 186 -4.96 -4.67 -3.71
C PHE A 186 -5.19 -4.62 -2.20
N TYR A 187 -4.12 -4.51 -1.40
CA TYR A 187 -4.20 -4.56 0.05
C TYR A 187 -4.29 -3.18 0.73
N GLU A 188 -3.97 -2.10 0.00
CA GLU A 188 -4.05 -0.72 0.51
C GLU A 188 -5.45 -0.35 1.00
N GLN A 189 -6.50 -0.86 0.35
CA GLN A 189 -7.90 -0.62 0.75
C GLN A 189 -8.22 -1.10 2.18
N TYR A 190 -7.56 -2.16 2.67
CA TYR A 190 -7.84 -2.72 3.99
C TYR A 190 -7.32 -1.84 5.13
N ARG A 191 -6.32 -0.99 4.87
CA ARG A 191 -5.78 -0.07 5.88
C ARG A 191 -6.81 0.96 6.36
N GLY A 192 -7.67 1.42 5.46
CA GLY A 192 -8.70 2.42 5.72
C GLY A 192 -10.12 1.86 5.91
N ILE A 193 -10.32 0.55 5.67
CA ILE A 193 -11.67 0.00 5.47
C ILE A 193 -12.59 0.18 6.67
N VAL A 194 -12.08 -0.02 7.88
CA VAL A 194 -12.86 0.10 9.12
C VAL A 194 -13.32 1.55 9.32
N LYS A 195 -12.43 2.51 9.10
CA LYS A 195 -12.76 3.95 9.22
C LYS A 195 -13.81 4.36 8.19
N THR A 196 -13.63 3.92 6.95
CA THR A 196 -14.58 4.19 5.87
C THR A 196 -15.95 3.54 6.15
N ALA A 197 -15.97 2.30 6.65
CA ALA A 197 -17.20 1.60 7.00
C ALA A 197 -17.95 2.30 8.15
N ILE A 198 -17.26 2.69 9.22
CA ILE A 198 -17.87 3.43 10.33
C ILE A 198 -18.46 4.75 9.83
N LEU A 199 -17.73 5.50 9.00
CA LEU A 199 -18.20 6.77 8.46
C LEU A 199 -19.45 6.57 7.57
N GLN A 200 -19.45 5.55 6.71
CA GLN A 200 -20.60 5.19 5.87
C GLN A 200 -21.83 4.85 6.71
N ILE A 201 -21.67 4.02 7.75
CA ILE A 201 -22.77 3.64 8.65
C ILE A 201 -23.30 4.85 9.40
N ILE A 202 -22.44 5.66 10.02
CA ILE A 202 -22.86 6.87 10.74
C ILE A 202 -23.59 7.84 9.81
N LEU A 203 -23.07 8.08 8.61
CA LEU A 203 -23.70 8.95 7.63
C LEU A 203 -25.08 8.41 7.19
N SER A 204 -25.19 7.10 6.99
CA SER A 204 -26.47 6.46 6.65
C SER A 204 -27.50 6.60 7.78
N LEU A 205 -27.10 6.36 9.03
CA LEU A 205 -27.98 6.50 10.20
C LEU A 205 -28.41 7.95 10.42
N ALA A 206 -27.49 8.90 10.21
CA ALA A 206 -27.80 10.33 10.28
C ALA A 206 -28.81 10.75 9.20
N CYS A 207 -28.64 10.26 7.96
CA CYS A 207 -29.61 10.50 6.89
C CYS A 207 -31.00 9.93 7.22
N ILE A 208 -31.04 8.69 7.74
CA ILE A 208 -32.29 8.04 8.17
C ILE A 208 -32.96 8.82 9.29
N PHE A 209 -32.18 9.31 10.27
CA PHE A 209 -32.70 10.14 11.35
C PHE A 209 -33.36 11.42 10.82
N CYS A 210 -32.67 12.15 9.94
CA CYS A 210 -33.17 13.39 9.36
C CYS A 210 -34.43 13.16 8.53
N VAL A 211 -34.42 12.16 7.63
CA VAL A 211 -35.56 11.86 6.75
C VAL A 211 -36.77 11.38 7.56
N ASN A 212 -36.57 10.48 8.53
CA ASN A 212 -37.67 10.01 9.38
C ASN A 212 -38.24 11.15 10.22
N THR A 213 -37.41 11.99 10.84
CA THR A 213 -37.90 13.14 11.62
C THR A 213 -38.78 14.07 10.76
N LEU A 214 -38.37 14.32 9.52
CA LEU A 214 -39.15 15.15 8.59
C LEU A 214 -40.46 14.47 8.19
N LEU A 215 -40.43 13.19 7.78
CA LEU A 215 -41.60 12.46 7.28
C LEU A 215 -42.62 12.10 8.37
N LEU A 216 -42.19 11.95 9.62
CA LEU A 216 -43.05 11.64 10.77
C LEU A 216 -43.68 12.89 11.41
N GLY A 217 -43.51 14.08 10.81
CA GLY A 217 -44.15 15.33 11.28
C GLY A 217 -43.37 16.06 12.37
N MET A 218 -42.03 16.07 12.27
CA MET A 218 -41.11 16.69 13.25
C MET A 218 -41.16 16.06 14.65
N ASP A 219 -41.33 14.74 14.73
CA ASP A 219 -41.17 13.99 15.98
C ASP A 219 -39.79 13.31 16.06
N PRO A 220 -38.78 13.94 16.69
CA PRO A 220 -37.43 13.38 16.78
C PRO A 220 -37.35 12.16 17.71
N TRP A 221 -38.29 11.99 18.64
CA TRP A 221 -38.27 10.86 19.58
C TRP A 221 -38.58 9.54 18.89
N SER A 222 -39.62 9.51 18.05
CA SER A 222 -39.96 8.33 17.25
C SER A 222 -38.85 7.99 16.25
N ALA A 223 -38.26 8.99 15.60
CA ALA A 223 -37.13 8.80 14.68
C ALA A 223 -35.88 8.24 15.40
N PHE A 224 -35.59 8.71 16.61
CA PHE A 224 -34.49 8.21 17.42
C PHE A 224 -34.66 6.72 17.81
N ILE A 225 -35.86 6.31 18.18
CA ILE A 225 -36.16 4.90 18.48
C ILE A 225 -35.89 4.02 17.25
N VAL A 226 -36.30 4.46 16.06
CA VAL A 226 -36.03 3.72 14.80
C VAL A 226 -34.53 3.56 14.56
N VAL A 227 -33.76 4.63 14.74
CA VAL A 227 -32.30 4.58 14.57
C VAL A 227 -31.64 3.61 15.55
N ILE A 228 -32.09 3.58 16.81
CA ILE A 228 -31.60 2.59 17.79
C ILE A 228 -31.91 1.17 17.33
N VAL A 229 -33.13 0.90 16.86
CA VAL A 229 -33.51 -0.45 16.39
C VAL A 229 -32.64 -0.87 15.21
N ILE A 230 -32.40 0.04 14.25
CA ILE A 230 -31.53 -0.24 13.10
C ILE A 230 -30.08 -0.47 13.56
N ALA A 231 -29.57 0.31 14.51
CA ALA A 231 -28.24 0.10 15.07
C ALA A 231 -28.11 -1.27 15.75
N LEU A 232 -29.14 -1.72 16.48
CA LEU A 232 -29.18 -3.06 17.07
C LEU A 232 -29.21 -4.16 16.00
N ILE A 233 -29.93 -3.97 14.89
CA ILE A 233 -29.91 -4.91 13.74
C ILE A 233 -28.50 -5.02 13.17
N LEU A 234 -27.78 -3.89 13.00
CA LEU A 234 -26.41 -3.89 12.51
C LEU A 234 -25.44 -4.58 13.47
N LEU A 235 -25.56 -4.33 14.77
CA LEU A 235 -24.73 -5.01 15.78
C LEU A 235 -24.95 -6.53 15.73
N ASN A 236 -26.20 -6.99 15.61
CA ASN A 236 -26.52 -8.40 15.45
C ASN A 236 -25.97 -8.98 14.14
N MET A 237 -25.98 -8.20 13.05
CA MET A 237 -25.42 -8.62 11.76
C MET A 237 -23.89 -8.79 11.84
N VAL A 238 -23.18 -7.82 12.42
CA VAL A 238 -21.73 -7.90 12.63
C VAL A 238 -21.37 -9.06 13.58
N GLY A 239 -22.16 -9.29 14.63
CA GLY A 239 -22.01 -10.45 15.50
C GLY A 239 -22.22 -11.78 14.77
N SER A 240 -23.19 -11.83 13.86
CA SER A 240 -23.46 -13.01 13.03
C SER A 240 -22.33 -13.28 12.02
N MET A 241 -21.71 -12.24 11.47
CA MET A 241 -20.52 -12.37 10.61
C MET A 241 -19.37 -13.03 11.35
N TRP A 242 -19.17 -12.69 12.62
CA TRP A 242 -18.16 -13.33 13.47
C TRP A 242 -18.49 -14.81 13.72
N TRP A 243 -19.75 -15.13 14.03
CA TRP A 243 -20.19 -16.52 14.25
C TRP A 243 -20.02 -17.41 13.00
N TRP A 244 -20.26 -16.85 11.80
CA TRP A 244 -20.12 -17.58 10.53
C TRP A 244 -18.74 -17.46 9.88
N ALA A 245 -17.75 -16.88 10.57
CA ALA A 245 -16.39 -16.68 10.07
C ALA A 245 -16.35 -16.00 8.68
N ILE A 246 -17.15 -14.95 8.49
CA ILE A 246 -17.19 -14.15 7.27
C ILE A 246 -16.20 -12.99 7.40
N ASP A 247 -15.25 -12.90 6.47
CA ASP A 247 -14.23 -11.85 6.48
C ASP A 247 -14.82 -10.44 6.30
N PHE A 248 -14.23 -9.48 7.02
CA PHE A 248 -14.56 -8.07 6.88
C PHE A 248 -13.82 -7.45 5.70
N ASN A 249 -14.42 -7.51 4.52
CA ASN A 249 -13.88 -6.97 3.27
C ASN A 249 -14.79 -5.87 2.68
N ALA A 250 -14.37 -5.26 1.56
CA ALA A 250 -15.13 -4.18 0.93
C ALA A 250 -16.54 -4.60 0.49
N ILE A 251 -16.71 -5.85 0.05
CA ILE A 251 -17.99 -6.44 -0.35
C ILE A 251 -18.90 -6.62 0.89
N SER A 252 -18.34 -7.11 2.00
CA SER A 252 -19.05 -7.24 3.27
C SER A 252 -19.54 -5.88 3.80
N VAL A 253 -18.73 -4.82 3.67
CA VAL A 253 -19.13 -3.45 4.05
C VAL A 253 -20.29 -2.96 3.18
N VAL A 254 -20.25 -3.18 1.86
CA VAL A 254 -21.36 -2.83 0.96
C VAL A 254 -22.64 -3.58 1.36
N ASN A 255 -22.54 -4.87 1.66
CA ASN A 255 -23.68 -5.67 2.11
C ASN A 255 -24.24 -5.18 3.46
N LEU A 256 -23.38 -4.73 4.37
CA LEU A 256 -23.78 -4.15 5.65
C LEU A 256 -24.55 -2.83 5.45
N VAL A 257 -24.06 -1.94 4.60
CA VAL A 257 -24.75 -0.68 4.25
C VAL A 257 -26.07 -0.96 3.53
N MET A 258 -26.12 -1.94 2.62
CA MET A 258 -27.36 -2.37 1.97
C MET A 258 -28.37 -2.91 2.98
N SER A 259 -27.90 -3.70 3.96
CA SER A 259 -28.71 -4.19 5.08
C SER A 259 -29.32 -3.05 5.89
N VAL A 260 -28.64 -1.91 6.07
CA VAL A 260 -29.23 -0.71 6.69
C VAL A 260 -30.45 -0.25 5.90
N GLY A 261 -30.30 -0.09 4.57
CA GLY A 261 -31.38 0.37 3.70
C GLY A 261 -32.61 -0.53 3.74
N ILE A 262 -32.40 -1.85 3.66
CA ILE A 262 -33.48 -2.84 3.76
C ILE A 262 -34.15 -2.80 5.14
N SER A 263 -33.38 -2.60 6.21
CA SER A 263 -33.93 -2.53 7.58
C SER A 263 -34.85 -1.31 7.79
N VAL A 264 -34.57 -0.20 7.10
CA VAL A 264 -35.41 1.01 7.16
C VAL A 264 -36.82 0.74 6.64
N GLU A 265 -36.96 -0.05 5.57
CA GLU A 265 -38.28 -0.39 5.03
C GLU A 265 -39.17 -1.04 6.08
N PHE A 266 -38.61 -1.97 6.87
CA PHE A 266 -39.36 -2.67 7.90
C PHE A 266 -39.73 -1.76 9.08
N CYS A 267 -38.78 -0.98 9.57
CA CYS A 267 -39.00 -0.13 10.74
C CYS A 267 -39.88 1.09 10.43
N ALA A 268 -39.66 1.75 9.29
CA ALA A 268 -40.36 2.99 8.94
C ALA A 268 -41.86 2.77 8.72
N HIS A 269 -42.27 1.67 8.07
CA HIS A 269 -43.69 1.37 7.86
C HIS A 269 -44.43 1.11 9.17
N ILE A 270 -43.82 0.38 10.11
CA ILE A 270 -44.41 0.08 11.41
C ILE A 270 -44.51 1.35 12.27
N VAL A 271 -43.43 2.13 12.36
CA VAL A 271 -43.44 3.37 13.17
C VAL A 271 -44.40 4.40 12.60
N ARG A 272 -44.50 4.54 11.27
CA ARG A 272 -45.49 5.42 10.65
C ARG A 272 -46.94 4.98 10.96
N ALA A 273 -47.23 3.69 10.93
CA ALA A 273 -48.56 3.19 11.31
C ALA A 273 -48.86 3.40 12.80
N PHE A 274 -47.84 3.26 13.66
CA PHE A 274 -47.95 3.52 15.08
C PHE A 274 -48.22 5.00 15.40
N THR A 275 -47.53 5.93 14.72
CA THR A 275 -47.70 7.37 14.94
C THR A 275 -49.02 7.90 14.38
N LEU A 276 -49.54 7.32 13.30
CA LEU A 276 -50.83 7.70 12.70
C LEU A 276 -52.05 7.02 13.34
N SER A 277 -51.86 6.01 14.21
CA SER A 277 -52.98 5.31 14.85
C SER A 277 -53.66 6.20 15.90
N LEU A 278 -55.00 6.31 15.80
CA LEU A 278 -55.84 7.12 16.68
C LEU A 278 -56.29 6.39 17.96
N LYS A 279 -55.78 5.18 18.22
CA LYS A 279 -56.16 4.38 19.40
C LYS A 279 -55.74 5.09 20.72
N PRO A 280 -56.50 4.94 21.82
CA PRO A 280 -56.24 5.66 23.07
C PRO A 280 -54.98 5.18 23.79
N THR A 281 -54.72 3.86 23.83
CA THR A 281 -53.59 3.30 24.59
C THR A 281 -52.39 2.96 23.68
N ARG A 282 -51.17 3.07 24.23
CA ARG A 282 -49.93 2.71 23.49
C ARG A 282 -49.93 1.24 23.06
N LEU A 283 -50.50 0.36 23.89
CA LEU A 283 -50.60 -1.07 23.59
C LEU A 283 -51.55 -1.33 22.41
N GLU A 284 -52.71 -0.66 22.38
CA GLU A 284 -53.64 -0.77 21.26
C GLU A 284 -53.05 -0.22 19.96
N ARG A 285 -52.34 0.92 20.00
CA ARG A 285 -51.63 1.45 18.82
C ARG A 285 -50.57 0.48 18.30
N ALA A 286 -49.82 -0.17 19.20
CA ALA A 286 -48.83 -1.16 18.82
C ALA A 286 -49.50 -2.37 18.13
N SER A 287 -50.57 -2.90 18.72
CA SER A 287 -51.34 -4.00 18.12
C SER A 287 -51.94 -3.62 16.76
N ASP A 288 -52.52 -2.43 16.65
CA ASP A 288 -53.13 -1.91 15.41
C ASP A 288 -52.10 -1.73 14.30
N SER A 289 -50.93 -1.15 14.62
CA SER A 289 -49.82 -1.00 13.66
C SER A 289 -49.28 -2.35 13.18
N LEU A 290 -49.16 -3.34 14.06
CA LEU A 290 -48.65 -4.67 13.72
C LEU A 290 -49.66 -5.48 12.90
N CYS A 291 -50.96 -5.40 13.22
CA CYS A 291 -52.00 -6.07 12.46
C CYS A 291 -52.20 -5.48 11.05
N SER A 292 -52.11 -4.16 10.92
CA SER A 292 -52.32 -3.47 9.63
C SER A 292 -51.13 -3.59 8.68
N VAL A 293 -49.90 -3.44 9.19
CA VAL A 293 -48.69 -3.37 8.36
C VAL A 293 -47.82 -4.62 8.44
N GLY A 294 -47.87 -5.35 9.55
CA GLY A 294 -46.96 -6.47 9.82
C GLY A 294 -47.07 -7.61 8.79
N CYS A 295 -48.29 -7.96 8.36
CA CYS A 295 -48.50 -8.99 7.35
C CYS A 295 -47.88 -8.62 5.99
N SER A 296 -48.01 -7.36 5.57
CA SER A 296 -47.40 -6.87 4.32
C SER A 296 -45.88 -6.88 4.37
N VAL A 297 -45.29 -6.47 5.51
CA VAL A 297 -43.84 -6.50 5.73
C VAL A 297 -43.30 -7.93 5.72
N LEU A 298 -43.95 -8.85 6.43
CA LEU A 298 -43.53 -10.26 6.48
C LEU A 298 -43.59 -10.94 5.11
N SER A 299 -44.62 -10.66 4.31
CA SER A 299 -44.76 -11.19 2.95
C SER A 299 -43.61 -10.75 2.03
N GLY A 300 -43.18 -9.48 2.13
CA GLY A 300 -42.03 -8.98 1.37
C GLY A 300 -40.72 -9.67 1.74
N ILE A 301 -40.50 -9.92 3.03
CA ILE A 301 -39.30 -10.59 3.54
C ILE A 301 -39.25 -12.07 3.10
N THR A 302 -40.37 -12.79 3.20
CA THR A 302 -40.40 -14.21 2.83
C THR A 302 -40.15 -14.40 1.35
N MET A 303 -40.74 -13.55 0.49
CA MET A 303 -40.55 -13.62 -0.95
C MET A 303 -39.08 -13.38 -1.36
N THR A 304 -38.43 -12.35 -0.80
CA THR A 304 -37.01 -12.06 -1.08
C THR A 304 -36.08 -13.14 -0.55
N LYS A 305 -36.36 -13.70 0.64
CA LYS A 305 -35.58 -14.81 1.22
C LYS A 305 -35.66 -16.08 0.36
N LEU A 306 -36.86 -16.45 -0.10
CA LEU A 306 -37.05 -17.64 -0.95
C LEU A 306 -36.30 -17.49 -2.28
N GLY A 307 -36.37 -16.31 -2.92
CA GLY A 307 -35.59 -16.01 -4.12
C GLY A 307 -34.08 -16.15 -3.89
N GLY A 308 -33.57 -15.62 -2.77
CA GLY A 308 -32.16 -15.73 -2.40
C GLY A 308 -31.69 -17.19 -2.21
N ILE A 309 -32.50 -18.02 -1.57
CA ILE A 309 -32.20 -19.46 -1.38
C ILE A 309 -32.13 -20.18 -2.74
N VAL A 310 -33.08 -19.92 -3.63
CA VAL A 310 -33.09 -20.52 -4.97
C VAL A 310 -31.84 -20.12 -5.76
N CYS A 311 -31.44 -18.84 -5.76
CA CYS A 311 -30.22 -18.38 -6.41
C CYS A 311 -28.96 -19.05 -5.83
N PHE A 312 -28.87 -19.17 -4.50
CA PHE A 312 -27.75 -19.86 -3.86
C PHE A 312 -27.67 -21.33 -4.27
N LEU A 313 -28.81 -22.02 -4.29
CA LEU A 313 -28.88 -23.42 -4.71
C LEU A 313 -28.43 -23.59 -6.16
N ILE A 314 -28.92 -22.77 -7.09
CA ILE A 314 -28.54 -22.84 -8.51
C ILE A 314 -27.03 -22.62 -8.69
N ASN A 315 -26.44 -21.65 -8.00
CA ASN A 315 -25.00 -21.38 -8.08
C ASN A 315 -24.15 -22.53 -7.54
N ARG A 316 -24.70 -23.41 -6.69
CA ARG A 316 -23.97 -24.56 -6.16
C ARG A 316 -23.96 -25.77 -7.11
N TYR A 317 -24.83 -25.79 -8.12
CA TYR A 317 -24.92 -26.86 -9.13
C TYR A 317 -24.09 -26.59 -10.39
N LYS A 318 -23.41 -25.44 -10.47
CA LYS A 318 -22.39 -25.12 -11.48
C LYS A 318 -21.00 -25.22 -10.87
#